data_AF-A0A2S0VN68-F1
#
_entry.id   AF-A0A2S0VN68-F1
#
_cell.length_a   1.000
_cell.length_b   1.000
_cell.length_c   1.000
_cell.angle_alpha   90.00
_cell.angle_beta   90.00
_cell.angle_gamma   90.00
#
_symmetry.space_group_name_H-M   'P 1'
#
loop_
_entity.id
_entity.type
_entity.pdbx_description
1 polymer ?
#
loop_
_entity_poly.entity_id
_entity_poly.type
_entity_poly.pdbx_seq_one_letter_code
_entity_poly.pdbx_strand_id
1 'polypeptide(L)'
;MENTDYPTGWELVTGNGATGDSYIQWTPWQAFQTPEAGLISIHVEIHNPGVYRMQWRNSIRHGTSPSDHNDTWIKILAQNFYGKKPDGHTVCPRQQEHSNTCEGEAPEGSSAKGAFKVYRFGTPADAWVWHAYTSDNNAHPIYADFAEAGVYEIQVSARSTYHALDRMVLYKTNQVSEISATTITNAESTIMSTTTAKWNPPAPEPEPDTGDNGGPKPSAFDVAVTPIDDSLVEPADLIVTAQAVDATATMVKATLYINGLAVNSIEGAGPYQWTANEVGAFAKLTGGRPNIKVALENDSGEIGYQKTNVRINGLMVGTYVHAYNLGGSDYTAKDGQLFTGIGWAGLTTSEDIIGTEDDELYQKQQTSAGWMALHGASLIGDIALNPGSTYQIDYYFAEIEHTKSGQRAVDIHNQHAKIANALDIFAAAGANTAYKHAIVFTAVEDVYKTGMQTNAVASFDTHAAIAAFSVRYLDRQAWDDDDSDGVFNFDDKCASTAVDANVDDKGCELP
;
A
#
# COMPACT_ATOMS: atom_id res chain seq x y z
N MET A 1 -21.30 11.12 -6.36
CA MET A 1 -19.91 10.95 -5.89
C MET A 1 -19.58 11.98 -4.82
N GLU A 2 -20.04 13.22 -4.93
CA GLU A 2 -19.88 14.26 -3.89
C GLU A 2 -20.38 13.89 -2.49
N ASN A 3 -21.36 12.97 -2.39
CA ASN A 3 -21.96 12.53 -1.13
C ASN A 3 -21.28 11.29 -0.51
N THR A 4 -20.23 10.74 -1.14
CA THR A 4 -19.49 9.60 -0.58
C THR A 4 -18.48 10.07 0.45
N ASP A 5 -18.15 9.25 1.43
CA ASP A 5 -17.02 9.51 2.33
C ASP A 5 -15.71 9.27 1.57
N TYR A 6 -14.97 10.34 1.28
CA TYR A 6 -13.67 10.28 0.61
C TYR A 6 -12.56 10.87 1.51
N PRO A 7 -11.36 10.26 1.51
CA PRO A 7 -10.26 10.71 2.35
C PRO A 7 -9.63 12.00 1.84
N THR A 8 -8.80 12.62 2.68
CA THR A 8 -7.99 13.80 2.32
C THR A 8 -7.20 13.56 1.03
N GLY A 9 -7.22 14.55 0.13
CA GLY A 9 -6.63 14.50 -1.21
C GLY A 9 -7.66 14.43 -2.33
N TRP A 10 -8.87 13.94 -2.03
CA TRP A 10 -10.03 14.24 -2.86
C TRP A 10 -10.58 15.61 -2.49
N GLU A 11 -10.74 16.46 -3.50
CA GLU A 11 -11.29 17.80 -3.36
C GLU A 11 -12.73 17.82 -3.84
N LEU A 12 -13.61 18.43 -3.06
CA LEU A 12 -14.94 18.83 -3.50
C LEU A 12 -14.85 20.15 -4.25
N VAL A 13 -15.17 20.14 -5.55
CA VAL A 13 -15.13 21.34 -6.39
C VAL A 13 -16.54 21.77 -6.76
N THR A 14 -16.91 22.98 -6.36
CA THR A 14 -18.23 23.56 -6.67
C THR A 14 -18.29 24.13 -8.09
N GLY A 15 -19.38 23.88 -8.82
CA GLY A 15 -19.70 24.42 -10.14
C GLY A 15 -19.26 23.57 -11.34
N ASN A 16 -19.16 24.20 -12.52
CA ASN A 16 -18.66 23.61 -13.77
C ASN A 16 -19.51 22.48 -14.40
N GLY A 17 -20.84 22.54 -14.25
CA GLY A 17 -21.77 21.68 -15.02
C GLY A 17 -21.88 20.23 -14.52
N ALA A 18 -21.45 19.97 -13.29
CA ALA A 18 -21.81 18.74 -12.56
C ALA A 18 -23.35 18.60 -12.46
N THR A 19 -23.84 17.41 -12.14
CA THR A 19 -25.29 17.21 -12.07
C THR A 19 -25.89 17.89 -10.83
N GLY A 20 -25.16 17.88 -9.72
CA GLY A 20 -25.40 18.69 -8.53
C GLY A 20 -24.61 20.00 -8.55
N ASP A 21 -24.33 20.52 -7.36
CA ASP A 21 -23.54 21.75 -7.19
C ASP A 21 -22.03 21.49 -7.23
N SER A 22 -21.58 20.23 -7.16
CA SER A 22 -20.17 19.89 -7.07
C SER A 22 -19.79 18.55 -7.73
N TYR A 23 -18.48 18.30 -7.79
CA TYR A 23 -17.90 17.01 -8.16
C TYR A 23 -16.63 16.79 -7.32
N ILE A 24 -16.14 15.55 -7.30
CA ILE A 24 -14.87 15.23 -6.65
C ILE A 24 -13.76 15.08 -7.67
N GLN A 25 -12.54 15.47 -7.31
CA GLN A 25 -11.34 15.19 -8.09
C GLN A 25 -10.14 14.93 -7.16
N TRP A 26 -9.20 14.15 -7.64
CA TRP A 26 -7.91 13.96 -6.96
C TRP A 26 -6.91 15.00 -7.44
N THR A 27 -6.20 15.67 -6.55
CA THR A 27 -5.20 16.70 -6.90
C THR A 27 -3.78 16.44 -6.39
N PRO A 28 -3.51 15.64 -5.34
CA PRO A 28 -2.16 15.52 -4.78
C PRO A 28 -1.06 15.13 -5.76
N TRP A 29 -1.23 14.03 -6.52
CA TRP A 29 -0.20 13.50 -7.42
C TRP A 29 -0.75 12.40 -8.35
N GLN A 30 -0.02 12.06 -9.43
CA GLN A 30 -0.44 11.03 -10.39
C GLN A 30 -0.28 9.60 -9.83
N ALA A 31 -1.37 8.97 -9.43
CA ALA A 31 -1.45 7.64 -8.82
C ALA A 31 -1.53 6.47 -9.84
N PHE A 32 -0.71 6.54 -10.89
CA PHE A 32 -0.81 5.66 -12.06
C PHE A 32 -0.59 4.17 -11.83
N GLN A 33 0.08 3.77 -10.74
CA GLN A 33 0.41 2.37 -10.41
C GLN A 33 0.02 1.99 -8.97
N THR A 34 -0.73 2.84 -8.28
CA THR A 34 -1.06 2.69 -6.85
C THR A 34 -2.57 2.62 -6.65
N PRO A 35 -3.24 1.57 -7.16
CA PRO A 35 -4.62 1.33 -6.76
C PRO A 35 -4.70 1.25 -5.22
N GLU A 36 -5.82 1.75 -4.69
CA GLU A 36 -6.11 2.01 -3.26
C GLU A 36 -5.55 3.33 -2.70
N ALA A 37 -4.77 4.10 -3.47
CA ALA A 37 -4.41 5.47 -3.06
C ALA A 37 -5.67 6.35 -3.02
N GLY A 38 -5.94 6.99 -1.88
CA GLY A 38 -7.17 7.77 -1.69
C GLY A 38 -8.42 6.91 -1.93
N LEU A 39 -8.51 5.74 -1.30
CA LEU A 39 -9.62 4.81 -1.51
C LEU A 39 -10.96 5.39 -1.02
N ILE A 40 -11.98 5.30 -1.87
CA ILE A 40 -13.39 5.57 -1.58
C ILE A 40 -14.13 4.23 -1.70
N SER A 41 -14.75 3.78 -0.61
CA SER A 41 -15.54 2.54 -0.59
C SER A 41 -17.03 2.86 -0.67
N ILE A 42 -17.65 2.46 -1.78
CA ILE A 42 -19.08 2.69 -2.05
C ILE A 42 -19.81 1.36 -1.91
N HIS A 43 -20.78 1.29 -1.00
CA HIS A 43 -21.61 0.11 -0.83
C HIS A 43 -22.90 0.24 -1.66
N VAL A 44 -23.18 -0.79 -2.47
CA VAL A 44 -24.37 -0.86 -3.31
C VAL A 44 -25.20 -2.08 -2.94
N GLU A 45 -26.50 -1.90 -2.75
CA GLU A 45 -27.42 -3.01 -2.55
C GLU A 45 -27.93 -3.52 -3.91
N ILE A 46 -27.72 -4.81 -4.15
CA ILE A 46 -28.22 -5.53 -5.32
C ILE A 46 -29.39 -6.39 -4.88
N HIS A 47 -30.61 -5.96 -5.19
CA HIS A 47 -31.80 -6.78 -4.93
C HIS A 47 -32.05 -7.86 -6.00
N ASN A 48 -31.52 -7.66 -7.22
CA ASN A 48 -31.86 -8.47 -8.38
C ASN A 48 -30.60 -9.04 -9.05
N PRO A 49 -30.13 -10.24 -8.65
CA PRO A 49 -28.93 -10.88 -9.18
C PRO A 49 -28.83 -10.89 -10.70
N GLY A 50 -27.65 -10.67 -11.25
CA GLY A 50 -27.35 -10.75 -12.68
C GLY A 50 -26.20 -9.86 -13.11
N VAL A 51 -26.16 -9.57 -14.42
CA VAL A 51 -25.07 -8.82 -15.07
C VAL A 51 -25.39 -7.32 -15.10
N TYR A 52 -24.53 -6.53 -14.46
CA TYR A 52 -24.65 -5.09 -14.39
C TYR A 52 -23.52 -4.41 -15.17
N ARG A 53 -23.84 -3.29 -15.80
CA ARG A 53 -22.86 -2.40 -16.41
C ARG A 53 -22.63 -1.21 -15.50
N MET A 54 -21.37 -0.88 -15.28
CA MET A 54 -20.94 0.30 -14.54
C MET A 54 -20.58 1.41 -15.52
N GLN A 55 -21.14 2.60 -15.30
CA GLN A 55 -20.72 3.84 -15.95
C GLN A 55 -20.62 4.94 -14.92
N TRP A 56 -19.81 5.95 -15.20
CA TRP A 56 -19.75 7.18 -14.41
C TRP A 56 -19.78 8.41 -15.32
N ARG A 57 -20.33 9.50 -14.79
CA ARG A 57 -20.27 10.83 -15.39
C ARG A 57 -19.00 11.49 -14.92
N ASN A 58 -18.11 11.76 -15.86
CA ASN A 58 -16.78 12.29 -15.58
C ASN A 58 -16.31 13.30 -16.64
N SER A 59 -15.26 14.04 -16.31
CA SER A 59 -14.68 15.11 -17.14
C SER A 59 -13.18 15.29 -16.85
N ILE A 60 -12.41 15.82 -17.81
CA ILE A 60 -11.01 16.20 -17.60
C ILE A 60 -10.97 17.67 -17.17
N ARG A 61 -10.36 17.95 -16.02
CA ARG A 61 -10.25 19.33 -15.46
C ARG A 61 -8.88 19.97 -15.61
N HIS A 62 -7.94 19.26 -16.19
CA HIS A 62 -6.61 19.79 -16.49
C HIS A 62 -6.10 19.24 -17.82
N GLY A 63 -5.57 20.12 -18.66
CA GLY A 63 -5.15 19.78 -20.02
C GLY A 63 -6.22 20.06 -21.07
N THR A 64 -5.93 19.65 -22.31
CA THR A 64 -6.79 19.91 -23.49
C THR A 64 -6.97 18.69 -24.39
N SER A 65 -6.17 17.65 -24.19
CA SER A 65 -6.27 16.38 -24.91
C SER A 65 -7.27 15.45 -24.21
N PRO A 66 -8.04 14.64 -24.96
CA PRO A 66 -8.89 13.58 -24.38
C PRO A 66 -8.14 12.50 -23.60
N SER A 67 -6.81 12.45 -23.71
CA SER A 67 -5.93 11.54 -22.97
C SER A 67 -5.30 12.17 -21.73
N ASP A 68 -5.48 13.48 -21.53
CA ASP A 68 -4.94 14.18 -20.36
C ASP A 68 -5.81 13.80 -19.17
N HIS A 69 -5.21 13.31 -18.08
CA HIS A 69 -5.89 13.23 -16.78
C HIS A 69 -7.27 12.50 -16.81
N ASN A 70 -7.42 11.46 -17.63
CA ASN A 70 -8.73 10.98 -18.09
C ASN A 70 -9.23 9.70 -17.40
N ASP A 71 -8.60 9.29 -16.29
CA ASP A 71 -8.85 7.98 -15.70
C ASP A 71 -8.70 7.91 -14.17
N THR A 72 -9.41 6.95 -13.58
CA THR A 72 -9.41 6.64 -12.14
C THR A 72 -9.47 5.12 -11.97
N TRP A 73 -8.95 4.59 -10.87
CA TRP A 73 -9.03 3.15 -10.59
C TRP A 73 -10.43 2.76 -10.09
N ILE A 74 -10.93 1.60 -10.55
CA ILE A 74 -12.11 0.95 -9.99
C ILE A 74 -11.84 -0.53 -9.73
N LYS A 75 -12.30 -1.02 -8.58
CA LYS A 75 -12.49 -2.44 -8.28
C LYS A 75 -13.92 -2.66 -7.79
N ILE A 76 -14.58 -3.71 -8.26
CA ILE A 76 -15.89 -4.12 -7.74
C ILE A 76 -15.71 -5.49 -7.09
N LEU A 77 -16.00 -5.58 -5.80
CA LEU A 77 -15.97 -6.83 -5.05
C LEU A 77 -17.27 -7.57 -5.36
N ALA A 78 -17.26 -8.33 -6.46
CA ALA A 78 -18.36 -9.16 -6.94
C ALA A 78 -17.80 -10.50 -7.43
N GLN A 79 -18.68 -11.48 -7.67
CA GLN A 79 -18.28 -12.80 -8.15
C GLN A 79 -17.50 -12.72 -9.46
N ASN A 80 -17.94 -11.88 -10.41
CA ASN A 80 -17.14 -11.51 -11.57
C ASN A 80 -17.06 -10.01 -11.69
N PHE A 81 -15.85 -9.48 -11.89
CA PHE A 81 -15.61 -8.08 -12.26
C PHE A 81 -14.67 -8.03 -13.46
N TYR A 82 -15.14 -7.46 -14.57
CA TYR A 82 -14.50 -7.63 -15.88
C TYR A 82 -14.83 -6.53 -16.89
N GLY A 83 -13.99 -6.41 -17.92
CA GLY A 83 -14.30 -5.60 -19.11
C GLY A 83 -14.75 -6.51 -20.26
N LYS A 84 -15.84 -6.19 -20.96
CA LYS A 84 -16.34 -7.04 -22.06
C LYS A 84 -16.87 -6.27 -23.26
N LYS A 85 -16.41 -6.63 -24.46
CA LYS A 85 -16.90 -6.07 -25.72
C LYS A 85 -18.17 -6.77 -26.21
N PRO A 86 -18.96 -6.13 -27.12
CA PRO A 86 -20.13 -6.75 -27.73
C PRO A 86 -19.83 -8.04 -28.53
N ASP A 87 -18.59 -8.19 -29.00
CA ASP A 87 -18.11 -9.39 -29.70
C ASP A 87 -17.79 -10.56 -28.75
N GLY A 88 -17.90 -10.34 -27.43
CA GLY A 88 -17.64 -11.34 -26.39
C GLY A 88 -16.23 -11.33 -25.82
N HIS A 89 -15.30 -10.56 -26.40
CA HIS A 89 -13.92 -10.48 -25.91
C HIS A 89 -13.89 -9.87 -24.50
N THR A 90 -13.26 -10.58 -23.56
CA THR A 90 -13.29 -10.29 -22.12
C THR A 90 -11.89 -10.05 -21.59
N VAL A 91 -11.73 -9.02 -20.77
CA VAL A 91 -10.51 -8.74 -20.02
C VAL A 91 -10.79 -8.76 -18.52
N CYS A 92 -9.85 -9.29 -17.75
CA CYS A 92 -9.91 -9.45 -16.30
C CYS A 92 -8.83 -8.60 -15.62
N PRO A 93 -9.11 -8.00 -14.46
CA PRO A 93 -8.14 -7.16 -13.79
C PRO A 93 -6.95 -8.01 -13.32
N ARG A 94 -5.73 -7.48 -13.44
CA ARG A 94 -4.54 -8.18 -12.97
C ARG A 94 -4.56 -8.30 -11.45
N GLN A 95 -3.97 -9.39 -10.94
CA GLN A 95 -3.87 -9.66 -9.50
C GLN A 95 -5.24 -9.64 -8.81
N GLN A 96 -6.27 -10.16 -9.48
CA GLN A 96 -7.59 -10.31 -8.88
C GLN A 96 -7.56 -11.28 -7.71
N GLU A 97 -8.36 -11.01 -6.68
CA GLU A 97 -8.58 -11.94 -5.58
C GLU A 97 -9.29 -13.20 -6.08
N HIS A 98 -9.14 -14.31 -5.35
CA HIS A 98 -9.82 -15.58 -5.68
C HIS A 98 -11.35 -15.45 -5.69
N SER A 99 -11.89 -14.45 -5.00
CA SER A 99 -13.32 -14.11 -4.99
C SER A 99 -13.84 -13.60 -6.35
N ASN A 100 -12.96 -13.10 -7.23
CA ASN A 100 -13.31 -12.73 -8.60
C ASN A 100 -12.95 -13.88 -9.55
N THR A 101 -13.98 -14.55 -10.08
CA THR A 101 -13.88 -15.70 -10.99
C THR A 101 -13.81 -15.31 -12.47
N CYS A 102 -13.46 -14.06 -12.79
CA CYS A 102 -13.32 -13.60 -14.17
C CYS A 102 -12.33 -14.48 -14.96
N GLU A 103 -12.79 -14.97 -16.12
CA GLU A 103 -11.97 -15.68 -17.11
C GLU A 103 -11.83 -14.83 -18.38
N GLY A 104 -10.60 -14.46 -18.73
CA GLY A 104 -10.30 -13.54 -19.83
C GLY A 104 -8.84 -13.13 -19.85
N GLU A 105 -8.47 -12.30 -20.83
CA GLU A 105 -7.11 -11.78 -20.96
C GLU A 105 -6.84 -10.64 -19.97
N ALA A 106 -5.58 -10.28 -19.73
CA ALA A 106 -5.29 -9.04 -19.01
C ALA A 106 -5.62 -7.82 -19.91
N PRO A 107 -6.10 -6.70 -19.36
CA PRO A 107 -6.35 -5.49 -20.14
C PRO A 107 -5.05 -4.91 -20.67
N GLU A 108 -5.10 -4.29 -21.85
CA GLU A 108 -3.99 -3.48 -22.32
C GLU A 108 -3.78 -2.27 -21.41
N GLY A 109 -2.52 -1.93 -21.10
CA GLY A 109 -2.20 -0.85 -20.16
C GLY A 109 -2.33 -1.25 -18.69
N SER A 110 -2.47 -0.25 -17.79
CA SER A 110 -2.34 -0.46 -16.34
C SER A 110 -3.55 -1.15 -15.69
N SER A 111 -3.28 -2.17 -14.88
CA SER A 111 -4.22 -2.86 -13.98
C SER A 111 -3.40 -3.60 -12.92
N ALA A 112 -3.82 -3.53 -11.66
CA ALA A 112 -3.16 -4.15 -10.51
C ALA A 112 -4.15 -4.27 -9.34
N LYS A 113 -3.86 -5.15 -8.36
CA LYS A 113 -4.68 -5.42 -7.17
C LYS A 113 -6.18 -5.69 -7.44
N GLY A 114 -6.52 -6.30 -8.57
CA GLY A 114 -7.90 -6.55 -8.97
C GLY A 114 -8.66 -5.30 -9.44
N ALA A 115 -7.97 -4.16 -9.62
CA ALA A 115 -8.54 -2.92 -10.13
C ALA A 115 -8.26 -2.71 -11.63
N PHE A 116 -9.21 -2.11 -12.32
CA PHE A 116 -9.03 -1.56 -13.67
C PHE A 116 -8.72 -0.08 -13.63
N LYS A 117 -7.82 0.35 -14.51
CA LYS A 117 -7.81 1.74 -14.96
C LYS A 117 -9.07 1.95 -15.78
N VAL A 118 -9.95 2.85 -15.32
CA VAL A 118 -11.20 3.17 -16.00
C VAL A 118 -11.13 4.59 -16.52
N TYR A 119 -11.33 4.78 -17.82
CA TYR A 119 -11.07 6.04 -18.51
C TYR A 119 -12.26 6.55 -19.33
N ARG A 120 -12.24 7.86 -19.61
CA ARG A 120 -13.05 8.49 -20.67
C ARG A 120 -12.22 8.80 -21.91
N PHE A 121 -12.91 8.93 -23.03
CA PHE A 121 -12.36 9.46 -24.28
C PHE A 121 -13.34 10.45 -24.90
N GLY A 122 -12.90 11.13 -25.97
CA GLY A 122 -13.70 12.08 -26.75
C GLY A 122 -13.38 13.55 -26.45
N THR A 123 -13.67 14.40 -27.43
CA THR A 123 -13.50 15.86 -27.39
C THR A 123 -14.86 16.59 -27.24
N PRO A 124 -14.87 17.79 -26.62
CA PRO A 124 -13.75 18.42 -25.93
C PRO A 124 -13.40 17.70 -24.61
N ALA A 125 -12.18 17.88 -24.12
CA ALA A 125 -11.65 17.14 -22.96
C ALA A 125 -12.48 17.40 -21.68
N ASP A 126 -12.93 18.64 -21.52
CA ASP A 126 -13.69 19.14 -20.37
C ASP A 126 -15.20 18.86 -20.44
N ALA A 127 -15.69 18.22 -21.52
CA ALA A 127 -17.07 17.78 -21.61
C ALA A 127 -17.39 16.68 -20.60
N TRP A 128 -18.51 16.84 -19.89
CA TRP A 128 -19.10 15.77 -19.08
C TRP A 128 -19.68 14.68 -19.98
N VAL A 129 -19.20 13.45 -19.79
CA VAL A 129 -19.61 12.27 -20.57
C VAL A 129 -19.86 11.08 -19.65
N TRP A 130 -20.69 10.14 -20.09
CA TRP A 130 -20.95 8.87 -19.39
C TRP A 130 -20.06 7.75 -19.93
N HIS A 131 -18.77 7.76 -19.58
CA HIS A 131 -17.80 6.81 -20.11
C HIS A 131 -17.05 6.07 -19.00
N ALA A 132 -17.09 4.74 -19.01
CA ALA A 132 -16.29 3.88 -18.16
C ALA A 132 -15.75 2.73 -19.01
N TYR A 133 -14.50 2.85 -19.44
CA TYR A 133 -13.83 1.86 -20.28
C TYR A 133 -12.48 1.50 -19.69
N THR A 134 -12.03 0.27 -19.93
CA THR A 134 -10.65 -0.16 -19.66
C THR A 134 -10.00 -0.70 -20.92
N SER A 135 -8.74 -1.14 -20.82
CA SER A 135 -7.92 -1.70 -21.89
C SER A 135 -7.53 -0.68 -22.99
N ASP A 136 -6.27 -0.26 -22.95
CA ASP A 136 -5.70 0.74 -23.85
C ASP A 136 -5.76 0.34 -25.32
N ASN A 137 -6.18 1.26 -26.18
CA ASN A 137 -6.34 1.07 -27.63
C ASN A 137 -7.31 -0.07 -28.04
N ASN A 138 -8.00 -0.67 -27.07
CA ASN A 138 -8.91 -1.78 -27.26
C ASN A 138 -9.97 -1.71 -26.16
N ALA A 139 -10.85 -0.71 -26.25
CA ALA A 139 -11.73 -0.32 -25.16
C ALA A 139 -12.76 -1.41 -24.80
N HIS A 140 -12.86 -1.72 -23.50
CA HIS A 140 -13.87 -2.62 -22.94
C HIS A 140 -14.75 -1.89 -21.94
N PRO A 141 -16.08 -1.86 -22.13
CA PRO A 141 -17.01 -1.41 -21.10
C PRO A 141 -16.91 -2.30 -19.85
N ILE A 142 -17.15 -1.70 -18.68
CA ILE A 142 -17.00 -2.34 -17.37
C ILE A 142 -18.30 -3.03 -16.93
N TYR A 143 -18.18 -4.28 -16.46
CA TYR A 143 -19.28 -5.10 -15.97
C TYR A 143 -18.94 -5.78 -14.65
N ALA A 144 -19.98 -6.11 -13.90
CA ALA A 144 -19.91 -6.99 -12.76
C ALA A 144 -21.11 -7.94 -12.73
N ASP A 145 -20.86 -9.19 -12.31
CA ASP A 145 -21.90 -10.19 -12.07
C ASP A 145 -22.13 -10.31 -10.57
N PHE A 146 -23.39 -10.15 -10.18
CA PHE A 146 -23.85 -10.38 -8.82
C PHE A 146 -24.69 -11.65 -8.82
N ALA A 147 -24.13 -12.76 -8.32
CA ALA A 147 -24.82 -14.05 -8.33
C ALA A 147 -25.95 -14.12 -7.30
N GLU A 148 -25.85 -13.33 -6.23
CA GLU A 148 -26.78 -13.30 -5.12
C GLU A 148 -27.22 -11.88 -4.81
N ALA A 149 -28.39 -11.76 -4.17
CA ALA A 149 -28.84 -10.47 -3.67
C ALA A 149 -28.03 -10.13 -2.41
N GLY A 150 -27.67 -8.87 -2.23
CA GLY A 150 -26.87 -8.45 -1.09
C GLY A 150 -26.19 -7.11 -1.29
N VAL A 151 -25.40 -6.70 -0.30
CA VAL A 151 -24.61 -5.47 -0.37
C VAL A 151 -23.21 -5.80 -0.86
N TYR A 152 -22.77 -5.10 -1.91
CA TYR A 152 -21.47 -5.27 -2.53
C TYR A 152 -20.66 -3.97 -2.44
N GLU A 153 -19.33 -4.09 -2.41
CA GLU A 153 -18.42 -2.95 -2.32
C GLU A 153 -17.84 -2.60 -3.71
N ILE A 154 -17.91 -1.31 -4.05
CA ILE A 154 -17.23 -0.69 -5.19
C ILE A 154 -16.14 0.22 -4.62
N GLN A 155 -14.90 -0.08 -4.97
CA GLN A 155 -13.72 0.66 -4.59
C GLN A 155 -13.33 1.62 -5.73
N VAL A 156 -13.28 2.91 -5.42
CA VAL A 156 -12.78 3.95 -6.32
C VAL A 156 -11.51 4.53 -5.71
N SER A 157 -10.40 4.57 -6.44
CA SER A 157 -9.15 5.12 -5.91
C SER A 157 -8.43 6.00 -6.92
N ALA A 158 -7.69 6.99 -6.42
CA ALA A 158 -7.02 7.99 -7.22
C ALA A 158 -6.12 7.36 -8.29
N ARG A 159 -6.19 7.87 -9.52
CA ARG A 159 -5.21 7.56 -10.57
C ARG A 159 -4.72 8.83 -11.23
N SER A 160 -5.45 9.36 -12.21
CA SER A 160 -5.11 10.65 -12.77
C SER A 160 -5.50 11.78 -11.82
N THR A 161 -4.62 12.75 -11.61
CA THR A 161 -5.06 14.03 -11.01
C THR A 161 -6.08 14.70 -11.92
N TYR A 162 -6.99 15.52 -11.39
CA TYR A 162 -7.97 16.30 -12.16
C TYR A 162 -8.95 15.50 -13.03
N HIS A 163 -9.06 14.18 -12.82
CA HIS A 163 -10.18 13.41 -13.34
C HIS A 163 -11.40 13.65 -12.45
N ALA A 164 -12.35 14.44 -12.95
CA ALA A 164 -13.53 14.83 -12.20
C ALA A 164 -14.61 13.76 -12.24
N LEU A 165 -15.13 13.37 -11.07
CA LEU A 165 -16.20 12.37 -10.92
C LEU A 165 -17.45 13.01 -10.31
N ASP A 166 -18.58 12.90 -11.02
CA ASP A 166 -19.86 13.49 -10.62
C ASP A 166 -20.84 12.40 -10.12
N ARG A 167 -21.20 11.48 -11.02
CA ARG A 167 -22.18 10.42 -10.74
C ARG A 167 -21.69 9.05 -11.17
N MET A 168 -22.11 8.01 -10.48
CA MET A 168 -21.92 6.62 -10.87
C MET A 168 -23.30 5.98 -11.08
N VAL A 169 -23.41 5.15 -12.12
CA VAL A 169 -24.58 4.32 -12.39
C VAL A 169 -24.14 2.87 -12.53
N LEU A 170 -24.92 1.99 -11.92
CA LEU A 170 -24.81 0.55 -12.05
C LEU A 170 -26.19 0.03 -12.46
N TYR A 171 -26.31 -0.52 -13.66
CA TYR A 171 -27.62 -0.91 -14.19
C TYR A 171 -27.61 -2.30 -14.82
N LYS A 172 -28.71 -3.03 -14.61
CA LYS A 172 -28.86 -4.40 -15.06
C LYS A 172 -29.14 -4.44 -16.56
N THR A 173 -28.21 -5.03 -17.31
CA THR A 173 -28.08 -4.88 -18.76
C THR A 173 -29.24 -5.47 -19.57
N ASN A 174 -29.96 -6.43 -19.01
CA ASN A 174 -31.14 -7.05 -19.63
C ASN A 174 -32.48 -6.41 -19.23
N GLN A 175 -32.47 -5.41 -18.35
CA GLN A 175 -33.67 -4.74 -17.84
C GLN A 175 -33.67 -3.23 -18.11
N VAL A 176 -32.51 -2.59 -18.09
CA VAL A 176 -32.37 -1.14 -18.22
C VAL A 176 -31.44 -0.82 -19.39
N SER A 177 -31.90 0.04 -20.30
CA SER A 177 -31.06 0.52 -21.40
C SER A 177 -30.05 1.56 -20.90
N GLU A 178 -28.91 1.67 -21.58
CA GLU A 178 -27.88 2.67 -21.26
C GLU A 178 -28.42 4.10 -21.26
N ILE A 179 -29.24 4.46 -22.25
CA ILE A 179 -29.88 5.79 -22.34
C ILE A 179 -30.76 6.05 -21.11
N SER A 180 -31.56 5.06 -20.69
CA SER A 180 -32.41 5.20 -19.52
C SER A 180 -31.57 5.32 -18.25
N ALA A 181 -30.51 4.53 -18.10
CA ALA A 181 -29.65 4.54 -16.91
C ALA A 181 -28.88 5.85 -16.75
N THR A 182 -28.36 6.40 -17.85
CA THR A 182 -27.51 7.59 -17.89
C THR A 182 -28.29 8.91 -17.98
N THR A 183 -29.61 8.87 -17.89
CA THR A 183 -30.46 10.07 -17.86
C THR A 183 -30.19 10.88 -16.60
N ILE A 184 -29.77 12.13 -16.77
CA ILE A 184 -29.27 13.00 -15.69
C ILE A 184 -30.33 13.36 -14.64
N THR A 185 -31.61 13.30 -15.00
CA THR A 185 -32.73 13.58 -14.09
C THR A 185 -33.17 12.37 -13.27
N ASN A 186 -32.52 11.21 -13.44
CA ASN A 186 -32.79 10.06 -12.58
C ASN A 186 -32.47 10.41 -11.12
N ALA A 187 -33.32 9.92 -10.22
CA ALA A 187 -33.07 10.04 -8.78
C ALA A 187 -31.80 9.27 -8.42
N GLU A 188 -31.04 9.82 -7.48
CA GLU A 188 -29.89 9.13 -6.90
C GLU A 188 -30.36 8.09 -5.89
N SER A 189 -29.70 6.93 -5.87
CA SER A 189 -29.87 5.96 -4.79
C SER A 189 -29.30 6.54 -3.50
N THR A 190 -29.95 6.25 -2.37
CA THR A 190 -29.37 6.54 -1.05
C THR A 190 -28.05 5.79 -0.91
N ILE A 191 -27.02 6.47 -0.42
CA ILE A 191 -25.76 5.80 -0.08
C ILE A 191 -26.03 4.90 1.13
N MET A 192 -25.70 3.61 0.99
CA MET A 192 -25.89 2.64 2.05
C MET A 192 -24.85 2.88 3.14
N SER A 193 -25.30 3.23 4.35
CA SER A 193 -24.51 3.05 5.57
C SER A 193 -24.37 1.54 5.83
N THR A 194 -23.25 1.11 6.40
CA THR A 194 -22.73 -0.28 6.47
C THR A 194 -23.60 -1.31 7.24
N THR A 195 -24.83 -0.98 7.59
CA THR A 195 -25.72 -1.75 8.50
C THR A 195 -26.57 -2.85 7.86
N THR A 196 -26.39 -3.16 6.57
CA THR A 196 -27.13 -4.25 5.90
C THR A 196 -26.20 -5.38 5.46
N ALA A 197 -26.74 -6.61 5.44
CA ALA A 197 -26.02 -7.85 5.20
C ALA A 197 -25.03 -7.74 4.03
N LYS A 198 -23.74 -7.65 4.36
CA LYS A 198 -22.64 -7.63 3.40
C LYS A 198 -22.58 -8.98 2.71
N TRP A 199 -22.44 -8.96 1.39
CA TRP A 199 -22.04 -10.14 0.68
C TRP A 199 -20.61 -10.52 1.13
N ASN A 200 -20.50 -11.63 1.86
CA ASN A 200 -19.21 -12.23 2.12
C ASN A 200 -18.83 -13.07 0.90
N PRO A 201 -17.66 -12.84 0.28
CA PRO A 201 -17.19 -13.71 -0.77
C PRO A 201 -17.14 -15.16 -0.26
N PRO A 202 -17.55 -16.14 -1.06
CA PRO A 202 -17.38 -17.54 -0.73
C PRO A 202 -15.92 -17.77 -0.31
N ALA A 203 -15.71 -18.51 0.79
CA ALA A 203 -14.38 -19.00 1.13
C ALA A 203 -13.79 -19.68 -0.12
N PRO A 204 -12.48 -19.56 -0.37
CA PRO A 204 -11.85 -20.24 -1.50
C PRO A 204 -12.28 -21.70 -1.53
N GLU A 205 -12.77 -22.17 -2.68
CA GLU A 205 -13.07 -23.59 -2.84
C GLU A 205 -11.75 -24.34 -2.60
N PRO A 206 -11.72 -25.40 -1.77
CA PRO A 206 -10.50 -26.16 -1.57
C PRO A 206 -10.01 -26.65 -2.93
N GLU A 207 -8.78 -26.29 -3.30
CA GLU A 207 -8.24 -26.65 -4.61
C GLU A 207 -8.38 -28.16 -4.85
N PRO A 208 -8.79 -28.58 -6.07
CA PRO A 208 -8.89 -29.98 -6.40
C PRO A 208 -7.52 -30.64 -6.25
N ASP A 209 -7.49 -31.73 -5.47
CA ASP A 209 -6.33 -32.57 -5.21
C ASP A 209 -5.75 -33.10 -6.52
N THR A 210 -4.84 -32.32 -7.10
CA THR A 210 -3.93 -32.76 -8.14
C THR A 210 -2.66 -33.17 -7.43
N GLY A 211 -2.49 -34.49 -7.31
CA GLY A 211 -1.47 -35.11 -6.49
C GLY A 211 -0.09 -34.47 -6.59
N ASP A 212 0.51 -34.34 -5.41
CA ASP A 212 1.93 -34.08 -5.14
C ASP A 212 2.52 -32.77 -5.70
N ASN A 213 2.15 -31.65 -5.07
CA ASN A 213 2.93 -30.41 -5.06
C ASN A 213 2.84 -29.75 -3.67
N GLY A 214 3.50 -30.33 -2.66
CA GLY A 214 4.07 -29.59 -1.51
C GLY A 214 3.25 -28.49 -0.80
N GLY A 215 1.92 -28.57 -0.77
CA GLY A 215 1.09 -27.67 0.03
C GLY A 215 1.33 -27.86 1.54
N PRO A 216 0.98 -26.89 2.41
CA PRO A 216 1.15 -27.04 3.84
C PRO A 216 0.36 -28.25 4.33
N LYS A 217 1.07 -29.31 4.73
CA LYS A 217 0.48 -30.50 5.35
C LYS A 217 -0.29 -30.05 6.60
N PRO A 218 -1.55 -30.49 6.80
CA PRO A 218 -2.29 -30.15 8.02
C PRO A 218 -1.51 -30.62 9.26
N SER A 219 -1.65 -29.86 10.35
CA SER A 219 -0.97 -30.14 11.63
C SER A 219 -1.23 -31.59 12.06
N ALA A 220 -0.18 -32.36 12.34
CA ALA A 220 -0.31 -33.77 12.73
C ALA A 220 -0.75 -33.94 14.20
N PHE A 221 -0.49 -32.92 15.03
CA PHE A 221 -0.89 -32.85 16.44
C PHE A 221 -1.03 -31.39 16.88
N ASP A 222 -1.64 -31.17 18.05
CA ASP A 222 -1.90 -29.84 18.58
C ASP A 222 -0.67 -29.23 19.26
N VAL A 223 -0.48 -27.93 19.08
CA VAL A 223 0.61 -27.15 19.69
C VAL A 223 0.01 -25.99 20.48
N ALA A 224 0.38 -25.88 21.76
CA ALA A 224 0.11 -24.72 22.57
C ALA A 224 1.24 -23.70 22.36
N VAL A 225 0.88 -22.45 22.08
CA VAL A 225 1.82 -21.33 21.97
C VAL A 225 1.34 -20.14 22.78
N THR A 226 2.27 -19.31 23.23
CA THR A 226 1.98 -17.99 23.81
C THR A 226 2.83 -16.94 23.10
N PRO A 227 2.31 -15.72 22.84
CA PRO A 227 0.95 -15.24 23.17
C PRO A 227 -0.14 -15.77 22.22
N ILE A 228 -1.38 -15.89 22.71
CA ILE A 228 -2.55 -16.24 21.88
C ILE A 228 -3.75 -15.30 22.12
N ASP A 229 -3.56 -14.31 22.98
CA ASP A 229 -4.60 -13.47 23.57
C ASP A 229 -4.64 -12.05 22.98
N ASP A 230 -4.00 -11.83 21.83
CA ASP A 230 -3.91 -10.53 21.16
C ASP A 230 -3.29 -9.41 22.01
N SER A 231 -2.42 -9.79 22.94
CA SER A 231 -1.70 -8.84 23.80
C SER A 231 -0.83 -7.88 22.99
N LEU A 232 -0.79 -6.62 23.44
CA LEU A 232 0.11 -5.61 22.89
C LEU A 232 1.47 -5.72 23.59
N VAL A 233 2.54 -5.91 22.80
CA VAL A 233 3.89 -6.16 23.31
C VAL A 233 4.90 -5.31 22.55
N GLU A 234 5.86 -4.73 23.27
CA GLU A 234 7.02 -4.07 22.66
C GLU A 234 7.90 -5.10 21.94
N PRO A 235 8.47 -4.80 20.75
CA PRO A 235 9.36 -5.73 20.04
C PRO A 235 10.49 -6.31 20.92
N ALA A 236 11.02 -5.50 21.84
CA ALA A 236 12.10 -5.89 22.76
C ALA A 236 11.64 -6.82 23.90
N ASP A 237 10.34 -6.84 24.21
CA ASP A 237 9.76 -7.60 25.32
C ASP A 237 9.02 -8.86 24.84
N LEU A 238 8.98 -9.11 23.52
CA LEU A 238 8.31 -10.26 22.94
C LEU A 238 8.96 -11.58 23.38
N ILE A 239 8.15 -12.43 23.98
CA ILE A 239 8.49 -13.80 24.38
C ILE A 239 7.50 -14.75 23.72
N VAL A 240 8.00 -15.68 22.90
CA VAL A 240 7.20 -16.74 22.31
C VAL A 240 7.54 -18.05 23.02
N THR A 241 6.53 -18.77 23.52
CA THR A 241 6.72 -20.12 24.07
C THR A 241 5.90 -21.15 23.30
N ALA A 242 6.34 -22.40 23.29
CA ALA A 242 5.62 -23.49 22.65
C ALA A 242 5.78 -24.84 23.35
N GLN A 243 4.72 -25.63 23.34
CA GLN A 243 4.70 -27.00 23.83
C GLN A 243 3.67 -27.83 23.07
N ALA A 244 3.96 -29.12 22.84
CA ALA A 244 2.97 -30.03 22.25
C ALA A 244 1.83 -30.33 23.23
N VAL A 245 0.59 -30.38 22.74
CA VAL A 245 -0.59 -30.75 23.51
C VAL A 245 -0.85 -32.23 23.32
N ASP A 246 -1.01 -32.97 24.42
CA ASP A 246 -1.35 -34.40 24.43
C ASP A 246 -0.44 -35.32 23.58
N ALA A 247 0.85 -34.96 23.43
CA ALA A 247 1.80 -35.77 22.68
C ALA A 247 2.34 -36.94 23.53
N THR A 248 2.18 -38.16 23.02
CA THR A 248 2.90 -39.36 23.52
C THR A 248 4.28 -39.51 22.89
N ALA A 249 4.51 -38.85 21.75
CA ALA A 249 5.76 -38.82 21.01
C ALA A 249 6.73 -37.77 21.57
N THR A 250 8.04 -38.04 21.48
CA THR A 250 9.06 -37.12 21.96
C THR A 250 9.27 -36.02 20.93
N MET A 251 9.18 -34.75 21.35
CA MET A 251 9.56 -33.64 20.47
C MET A 251 11.08 -33.59 20.32
N VAL A 252 11.55 -33.41 19.09
CA VAL A 252 12.98 -33.37 18.77
C VAL A 252 13.44 -32.01 18.26
N LYS A 253 12.51 -31.16 17.81
CA LYS A 253 12.84 -29.84 17.28
C LYS A 253 11.65 -28.89 17.35
N ALA A 254 11.94 -27.61 17.54
CA ALA A 254 11.00 -26.52 17.36
C ALA A 254 11.57 -25.45 16.43
N THR A 255 10.76 -24.97 15.49
CA THR A 255 11.15 -23.92 14.54
C THR A 255 10.18 -22.74 14.64
N LEU A 256 10.75 -21.55 14.83
CA LEU A 256 10.03 -20.28 14.88
C LEU A 256 10.05 -19.64 13.49
N TYR A 257 8.86 -19.25 13.03
CA TYR A 257 8.65 -18.54 11.78
C TYR A 257 8.07 -17.15 12.05
N ILE A 258 8.56 -16.16 11.31
CA ILE A 258 7.99 -14.80 11.26
C ILE A 258 7.70 -14.48 9.81
N ASN A 259 6.45 -14.13 9.50
CA ASN A 259 5.98 -13.80 8.14
C ASN A 259 6.37 -14.88 7.11
N GLY A 260 6.33 -16.15 7.53
CA GLY A 260 6.66 -17.31 6.69
C GLY A 260 8.14 -17.68 6.63
N LEU A 261 9.06 -16.83 7.11
CA LEU A 261 10.50 -17.11 7.15
C LEU A 261 10.89 -17.82 8.45
N ALA A 262 11.64 -18.92 8.37
CA ALA A 262 12.23 -19.56 9.54
C ALA A 262 13.35 -18.68 10.10
N VAL A 263 13.19 -18.16 11.32
CA VAL A 263 14.13 -17.19 11.92
C VAL A 263 15.00 -17.80 13.02
N ASN A 264 14.54 -18.87 13.66
CA ASN A 264 15.28 -19.58 14.69
C ASN A 264 14.75 -21.02 14.84
N SER A 265 15.60 -21.93 15.29
CA SER A 265 15.20 -23.29 15.67
C SER A 265 15.93 -23.76 16.93
N ILE A 266 15.22 -24.51 17.77
CA ILE A 266 15.75 -25.14 18.98
C ILE A 266 15.67 -26.66 18.78
N GLU A 267 16.78 -27.36 18.92
CA GLU A 267 16.86 -28.82 18.86
C GLU A 267 16.69 -29.43 20.27
N GLY A 268 16.11 -30.62 20.37
CA GLY A 268 15.85 -31.33 21.62
C GLY A 268 14.41 -31.24 22.11
N ALA A 269 14.15 -31.85 23.27
CA ALA A 269 12.81 -31.89 23.88
C ALA A 269 12.43 -30.55 24.54
N GLY A 270 11.15 -30.17 24.44
CA GLY A 270 10.59 -28.94 25.00
C GLY A 270 10.37 -28.95 26.53
N PRO A 271 9.78 -27.88 27.09
CA PRO A 271 9.15 -26.74 26.40
C PRO A 271 10.16 -25.79 25.72
N TYR A 272 9.67 -25.04 24.74
CA TYR A 272 10.49 -24.14 23.91
C TYR A 272 10.18 -22.68 24.22
N GLN A 273 11.20 -21.82 24.16
CA GLN A 273 11.07 -20.40 24.41
C GLN A 273 12.02 -19.60 23.52
N TRP A 274 11.54 -18.47 23.01
CA TRP A 274 12.33 -17.47 22.28
C TRP A 274 12.13 -16.09 22.89
N THR A 275 13.23 -15.37 23.09
CA THR A 275 13.24 -13.98 23.57
C THR A 275 13.87 -13.04 22.55
N ALA A 276 13.59 -11.74 22.65
CA ALA A 276 14.15 -10.74 21.73
C ALA A 276 15.69 -10.62 21.80
N ASN A 277 16.29 -11.00 22.94
CA ASN A 277 17.74 -11.04 23.11
C ASN A 277 18.40 -12.18 22.32
N GLU A 278 17.66 -13.27 22.08
CA GLU A 278 18.14 -14.46 21.38
C GLU A 278 17.76 -14.46 19.90
N VAL A 279 16.61 -13.84 19.58
CA VAL A 279 16.08 -13.73 18.22
C VAL A 279 16.12 -12.27 17.79
N GLY A 280 17.25 -11.86 17.19
CA GLY A 280 17.43 -10.48 16.70
C GLY A 280 16.42 -10.03 15.64
N ALA A 281 15.62 -10.95 15.08
CA ALA A 281 14.48 -10.62 14.22
C ALA A 281 13.31 -9.98 14.98
N PHE A 282 13.12 -10.26 16.29
CA PHE A 282 12.07 -9.62 17.10
C PHE A 282 12.29 -8.12 17.21
N ALA A 283 13.52 -7.68 17.47
CA ALA A 283 13.88 -6.26 17.55
C ALA A 283 13.68 -5.50 16.22
N LYS A 284 13.46 -6.20 15.10
CA LYS A 284 13.21 -5.62 13.77
C LYS A 284 11.73 -5.64 13.38
N LEU A 285 10.86 -6.16 14.23
CA LEU A 285 9.42 -6.12 13.98
C LEU A 285 8.95 -4.66 13.98
N THR A 286 8.31 -4.26 12.89
CA THR A 286 7.53 -3.01 12.84
C THR A 286 6.24 -3.18 13.62
N GLY A 287 5.53 -2.09 13.87
CA GLY A 287 4.19 -2.19 14.44
C GLY A 287 3.28 -3.08 13.58
N GLY A 288 2.28 -3.69 14.21
CA GLY A 288 1.22 -4.42 13.50
C GLY A 288 0.93 -5.79 14.09
N ARG A 289 0.26 -6.64 13.30
CA ARG A 289 -0.09 -8.04 13.64
C ARG A 289 0.82 -8.99 12.83
N PRO A 290 2.06 -9.26 13.25
CA PRO A 290 2.96 -10.13 12.50
C PRO A 290 2.46 -11.58 12.48
N ASN A 291 2.68 -12.29 11.39
CA ASN A 291 2.36 -13.72 11.30
C ASN A 291 3.50 -14.53 11.93
N ILE A 292 3.41 -14.75 13.24
CA ILE A 292 4.36 -15.58 13.98
C ILE A 292 3.76 -16.98 14.16
N LYS A 293 4.54 -17.99 13.76
CA LYS A 293 4.14 -19.41 13.79
C LYS A 293 5.25 -20.24 14.42
N VAL A 294 4.90 -21.19 15.26
CA VAL A 294 5.83 -22.21 15.75
C VAL A 294 5.45 -23.56 15.15
N ALA A 295 6.44 -24.30 14.66
CA ALA A 295 6.29 -25.69 14.27
C ALA A 295 7.12 -26.58 15.21
N LEU A 296 6.54 -27.66 15.70
CA LEU A 296 7.19 -28.70 16.49
C LEU A 296 7.29 -29.96 15.65
N GLU A 297 8.46 -30.60 15.68
CA GLU A 297 8.71 -31.89 15.02
C GLU A 297 8.94 -32.97 16.08
N ASN A 298 8.29 -34.12 15.91
CA ASN A 298 8.49 -35.28 16.78
C ASN A 298 9.55 -36.24 16.25
N ASP A 299 9.94 -37.21 17.08
CA ASP A 299 10.92 -38.26 16.76
C ASP A 299 10.55 -39.15 15.55
N SER A 300 9.28 -39.10 15.13
CA SER A 300 8.75 -39.81 13.97
C SER A 300 8.71 -38.94 12.70
N GLY A 301 9.16 -37.68 12.78
CA GLY A 301 9.18 -36.71 11.68
C GLY A 301 7.82 -36.08 11.39
N GLU A 302 6.83 -36.24 12.27
CA GLU A 302 5.54 -35.57 12.17
C GLU A 302 5.64 -34.16 12.73
N ILE A 303 4.90 -33.23 12.11
CA ILE A 303 4.97 -31.81 12.44
C ILE A 303 3.60 -31.32 12.90
N GLY A 304 3.58 -30.74 14.10
CA GLY A 304 2.48 -29.93 14.60
C GLY A 304 2.84 -28.45 14.49
N TYR A 305 1.88 -27.56 14.24
CA TYR A 305 2.15 -26.12 14.24
C TYR A 305 0.99 -25.32 14.81
N GLN A 306 1.32 -24.14 15.34
CA GLN A 306 0.34 -23.16 15.80
C GLN A 306 0.83 -21.73 15.58
N LYS A 307 -0.11 -20.82 15.31
CA LYS A 307 0.16 -19.38 15.22
C LYS A 307 -0.04 -18.70 16.56
N THR A 308 0.80 -17.72 16.85
CA THR A 308 0.53 -16.80 17.96
C THR A 308 -0.52 -15.78 17.52
N ASN A 309 -1.11 -15.09 18.50
CA ASN A 309 -1.92 -13.89 18.25
C ASN A 309 -1.40 -12.79 19.17
N VAL A 310 -0.68 -11.82 18.59
CA VAL A 310 0.01 -10.76 19.32
C VAL A 310 0.01 -9.48 18.47
N ARG A 311 -0.11 -8.33 19.13
CA ARG A 311 0.10 -7.02 18.53
C ARG A 311 1.47 -6.50 18.93
N ILE A 312 2.18 -5.94 17.97
CA ILE A 312 3.47 -5.32 18.22
C ILE A 312 3.29 -3.81 18.35
N ASN A 313 3.67 -3.28 19.50
CA ASN A 313 3.73 -1.84 19.74
C ASN A 313 5.00 -1.28 19.08
N GLY A 314 4.94 -1.09 17.77
CA GLY A 314 6.08 -0.64 16.98
C GLY A 314 5.68 0.48 16.02
N LEU A 315 6.68 1.08 15.40
CA LEU A 315 6.46 2.10 14.37
C LEU A 315 5.74 1.46 13.16
N MET A 316 4.52 1.90 12.87
CA MET A 316 3.79 1.51 11.67
C MET A 316 4.25 2.35 10.49
N VAL A 317 4.79 1.72 9.44
CA VAL A 317 5.14 2.45 8.21
C VAL A 317 3.86 2.77 7.44
N GLY A 318 3.44 4.03 7.49
CA GLY A 318 2.29 4.55 6.78
C GLY A 318 2.63 5.00 5.35
N THR A 319 1.72 5.75 4.75
CA THR A 319 1.81 6.22 3.36
C THR A 319 3.01 7.15 3.15
N TYR A 320 3.63 7.08 1.97
CA TYR A 320 4.61 8.07 1.54
C TYR A 320 3.95 9.43 1.38
N VAL A 321 4.56 10.44 1.99
CA VAL A 321 4.18 11.84 1.87
C VAL A 321 5.00 12.48 0.75
N HIS A 322 6.28 12.10 0.64
CA HIS A 322 7.22 12.58 -0.38
C HIS A 322 8.17 11.46 -0.79
N ALA A 323 8.51 11.36 -2.08
CA ALA A 323 9.51 10.42 -2.59
C ALA A 323 10.17 10.99 -3.85
N TYR A 324 11.51 11.06 -3.85
CA TYR A 324 12.28 11.72 -4.90
C TYR A 324 13.44 10.85 -5.40
N ASN A 325 13.54 10.69 -6.72
CA ASN A 325 14.68 10.09 -7.42
C ASN A 325 15.69 11.18 -7.75
N LEU A 326 16.78 11.27 -7.00
CA LEU A 326 17.72 12.37 -7.06
C LEU A 326 18.77 12.13 -8.14
N GLY A 327 18.67 12.91 -9.23
CA GLY A 327 19.56 12.82 -10.39
C GLY A 327 19.05 11.84 -11.44
N GLY A 328 17.98 11.11 -11.14
CA GLY A 328 17.21 10.30 -12.07
C GLY A 328 15.95 10.99 -12.60
N SER A 329 15.29 10.31 -13.53
CA SER A 329 13.92 10.62 -13.97
C SER A 329 12.90 10.02 -13.00
N ASP A 330 11.61 10.34 -13.19
CA ASP A 330 10.52 9.64 -12.50
C ASP A 330 10.71 8.12 -12.58
N TYR A 331 10.61 7.47 -11.43
CA TYR A 331 10.84 6.03 -11.30
C TYR A 331 9.78 5.41 -10.39
N THR A 332 9.11 4.36 -10.85
CA THR A 332 8.18 3.59 -10.00
C THR A 332 8.92 2.39 -9.45
N ALA A 333 9.13 2.37 -8.13
CA ALA A 333 9.76 1.27 -7.43
C ALA A 333 8.87 0.00 -7.46
N LYS A 334 9.46 -1.15 -7.16
CA LYS A 334 8.77 -2.45 -7.18
C LYS A 334 7.61 -2.53 -6.18
N ASP A 335 7.67 -1.77 -5.08
CA ASP A 335 6.58 -1.64 -4.11
C ASP A 335 5.41 -0.78 -4.63
N GLY A 336 5.51 -0.24 -5.84
CA GLY A 336 4.52 0.62 -6.49
C GLY A 336 4.71 2.11 -6.18
N GLN A 337 5.67 2.49 -5.33
CA GLN A 337 5.91 3.89 -5.00
C GLN A 337 6.53 4.64 -6.19
N LEU A 338 5.91 5.77 -6.56
CA LEU A 338 6.52 6.72 -7.49
C LEU A 338 7.55 7.60 -6.78
N PHE A 339 8.79 7.56 -7.23
CA PHE A 339 9.84 8.51 -6.89
C PHE A 339 9.93 9.55 -8.00
N THR A 340 9.59 10.81 -7.70
CA THR A 340 9.65 11.90 -8.66
C THR A 340 11.10 12.30 -8.95
N GLY A 341 11.48 12.36 -10.22
CA GLY A 341 12.80 12.75 -10.66
C GLY A 341 13.11 14.21 -10.35
N ILE A 342 14.26 14.47 -9.71
CA ILE A 342 14.72 15.83 -9.41
C ILE A 342 16.17 16.00 -9.83
N GLY A 343 16.45 17.14 -10.48
CA GLY A 343 17.80 17.55 -10.89
C GLY A 343 18.44 16.61 -11.91
N TRP A 344 19.76 16.71 -12.05
CA TRP A 344 20.55 15.86 -12.95
C TRP A 344 21.59 15.06 -12.16
N ALA A 345 21.93 13.88 -12.67
CA ALA A 345 22.96 13.03 -12.09
C ALA A 345 24.34 13.72 -12.13
N GLY A 346 25.02 13.74 -10.99
CA GLY A 346 26.45 14.02 -10.88
C GLY A 346 27.31 12.75 -10.96
N LEU A 347 26.73 11.60 -10.60
CA LEU A 347 27.33 10.27 -10.77
C LEU A 347 26.31 9.31 -11.40
N THR A 348 26.81 8.41 -12.24
CA THR A 348 26.01 7.38 -12.92
C THR A 348 26.80 6.08 -13.01
N THR A 349 26.12 4.95 -12.87
CA THR A 349 26.66 3.62 -13.17
C THR A 349 25.65 2.79 -13.95
N SER A 350 26.11 1.76 -14.64
CA SER A 350 25.28 0.73 -15.29
C SER A 350 25.39 -0.64 -14.63
N GLU A 351 26.17 -0.74 -13.55
CA GLU A 351 26.32 -1.98 -12.77
C GLU A 351 25.07 -2.22 -11.92
N ASP A 352 24.74 -3.50 -11.69
CA ASP A 352 23.65 -3.92 -10.80
C ASP A 352 23.91 -3.43 -9.37
N ILE A 353 22.83 -3.10 -8.64
CA ILE A 353 22.94 -2.62 -7.26
C ILE A 353 22.51 -3.75 -6.31
N ILE A 354 23.49 -4.31 -5.61
CA ILE A 354 23.29 -5.43 -4.70
C ILE A 354 22.34 -5.01 -3.56
N GLY A 355 21.38 -5.87 -3.23
CA GLY A 355 20.48 -5.69 -2.08
C GLY A 355 19.20 -4.91 -2.39
N THR A 356 18.90 -4.66 -3.67
CA THR A 356 17.64 -4.08 -4.12
C THR A 356 17.19 -4.69 -5.44
N GLU A 357 15.90 -4.56 -5.76
CA GLU A 357 15.34 -4.83 -7.09
C GLU A 357 15.09 -3.53 -7.88
N ASP A 358 15.41 -2.39 -7.26
CA ASP A 358 15.17 -1.04 -7.75
C ASP A 358 16.46 -0.37 -8.25
N ASP A 359 17.28 -1.10 -9.02
CA ASP A 359 18.62 -0.66 -9.44
C ASP A 359 18.65 0.77 -9.99
N GLU A 360 17.70 1.11 -10.87
CA GLU A 360 17.62 2.44 -11.51
C GLU A 360 17.46 3.59 -10.50
N LEU A 361 16.86 3.33 -9.33
CA LEU A 361 16.73 4.31 -8.26
C LEU A 361 18.08 4.64 -7.61
N TYR A 362 19.05 3.71 -7.65
CA TYR A 362 20.37 3.84 -7.01
C TYR A 362 21.50 4.18 -8.00
N GLN A 363 21.30 3.87 -9.28
CA GLN A 363 22.30 4.01 -10.35
C GLN A 363 22.59 5.45 -10.78
N LYS A 364 21.73 6.41 -10.41
CA LYS A 364 21.90 7.85 -10.68
C LYS A 364 21.88 8.60 -9.37
N GLN A 365 22.84 9.51 -9.18
CA GLN A 365 23.00 10.23 -7.91
C GLN A 365 23.28 11.70 -8.14
N GLN A 366 22.64 12.57 -7.36
CA GLN A 366 23.08 13.95 -7.24
C GLN A 366 24.33 14.03 -6.38
N THR A 367 25.17 15.03 -6.67
CA THR A 367 26.35 15.31 -5.84
C THR A 367 26.40 16.75 -5.33
N SER A 368 27.14 16.98 -4.25
CA SER A 368 27.39 18.32 -3.73
C SER A 368 28.33 19.18 -4.57
N ALA A 369 28.87 18.65 -5.69
CA ALA A 369 29.54 19.42 -6.74
C ALA A 369 28.59 19.74 -7.92
N GLY A 370 27.39 19.15 -7.94
CA GLY A 370 26.38 19.31 -9.00
C GLY A 370 25.17 20.14 -8.54
N TRP A 371 23.96 19.64 -8.80
CA TRP A 371 22.69 20.32 -8.50
C TRP A 371 22.60 20.86 -7.06
N MET A 372 23.02 20.07 -6.07
CA MET A 372 23.01 20.49 -4.66
C MET A 372 23.86 21.74 -4.37
N ALA A 373 24.93 21.97 -5.15
CA ALA A 373 25.78 23.15 -5.01
C ALA A 373 25.05 24.44 -5.41
N LEU A 374 24.16 24.37 -6.41
CA LEU A 374 23.35 25.51 -6.87
C LEU A 374 22.25 25.87 -5.87
N HIS A 375 21.89 24.96 -4.97
CA HIS A 375 20.82 25.10 -3.98
C HIS A 375 21.33 25.14 -2.53
N GLY A 376 22.59 25.54 -2.32
CA GLY A 376 23.12 25.82 -0.99
C GLY A 376 23.16 24.59 -0.07
N ALA A 377 23.47 23.41 -0.62
CA ALA A 377 23.48 22.12 0.07
C ALA A 377 22.09 21.59 0.51
N SER A 378 21.01 22.26 0.10
CA SER A 378 19.66 21.69 0.16
C SER A 378 19.53 20.56 -0.86
N LEU A 379 18.96 19.44 -0.43
CA LEU A 379 18.75 18.27 -1.29
C LEU A 379 17.59 18.47 -2.27
N ILE A 380 16.49 19.05 -1.80
CA ILE A 380 15.17 19.03 -2.47
C ILE A 380 14.30 20.25 -2.14
N GLY A 381 14.82 21.22 -1.37
CA GLY A 381 14.06 22.40 -0.94
C GLY A 381 13.30 22.19 0.38
N ASP A 382 12.29 23.01 0.59
CA ASP A 382 11.40 22.98 1.74
C ASP A 382 10.29 21.93 1.51
N ILE A 383 10.09 21.05 2.50
CA ILE A 383 9.12 19.95 2.44
C ILE A 383 7.99 20.23 3.43
N ALA A 384 6.74 20.27 2.98
CA ALA A 384 5.61 20.42 3.89
C ALA A 384 5.36 19.13 4.69
N LEU A 385 5.38 19.22 6.02
CA LEU A 385 5.01 18.15 6.96
C LEU A 385 3.96 18.66 7.95
N ASN A 386 3.20 17.77 8.56
CA ASN A 386 2.20 18.14 9.57
C ASN A 386 2.85 18.18 10.96
N PRO A 387 2.83 19.34 11.67
CA PRO A 387 3.32 19.42 13.04
C PRO A 387 2.62 18.42 13.96
N GLY A 388 3.37 17.82 14.89
CA GLY A 388 2.91 16.79 15.82
C GLY A 388 2.97 15.37 15.26
N SER A 389 2.99 15.19 13.93
CA SER A 389 3.07 13.87 13.32
C SER A 389 4.50 13.30 13.33
N THR A 390 4.61 11.98 13.41
CA THR A 390 5.90 11.28 13.30
C THR A 390 6.05 10.68 11.91
N TYR A 391 7.27 10.69 11.40
CA TYR A 391 7.62 10.31 10.03
C TYR A 391 8.85 9.39 10.01
N GLN A 392 8.88 8.47 9.05
CA GLN A 392 10.08 7.78 8.64
C GLN A 392 10.70 8.58 7.51
N ILE A 393 11.97 8.92 7.64
CA ILE A 393 12.72 9.63 6.61
C ILE A 393 13.88 8.74 6.19
N ASP A 394 13.86 8.35 4.92
CA ASP A 394 14.85 7.47 4.32
C ASP A 394 15.73 8.25 3.35
N TYR A 395 17.03 8.10 3.50
CA TYR A 395 18.06 8.58 2.60
C TYR A 395 18.69 7.37 1.90
N TYR A 396 18.62 7.34 0.58
CA TYR A 396 19.02 6.19 -0.23
C TYR A 396 20.38 6.45 -0.88
N PHE A 397 21.29 5.50 -0.71
CA PHE A 397 22.66 5.58 -1.16
C PHE A 397 23.09 4.29 -1.84
N ALA A 398 24.04 4.40 -2.76
CA ALA A 398 24.91 3.30 -3.15
C ALA A 398 26.29 3.89 -3.40
N GLU A 399 27.37 3.25 -2.95
CA GLU A 399 28.71 3.72 -3.29
C GLU A 399 29.07 3.22 -4.70
N ILE A 400 28.99 4.11 -5.70
CA ILE A 400 29.15 3.75 -7.12
C ILE A 400 30.45 4.26 -7.75
N GLU A 401 31.33 4.90 -6.98
CA GLU A 401 32.55 5.53 -7.48
C GLU A 401 33.80 5.05 -6.75
N HIS A 402 33.75 5.02 -5.42
CA HIS A 402 34.88 4.64 -4.59
C HIS A 402 34.97 3.13 -4.39
N THR A 403 36.20 2.64 -4.22
CA THR A 403 36.52 1.20 -4.22
C THR A 403 37.09 0.72 -2.89
N LYS A 404 37.19 1.60 -1.88
CA LYS A 404 37.58 1.26 -0.52
C LYS A 404 36.97 2.25 0.49
N SER A 405 36.88 1.82 1.74
CA SER A 405 36.48 2.69 2.86
C SER A 405 37.51 3.81 3.08
N GLY A 406 37.03 4.92 3.63
CA GLY A 406 37.83 6.10 3.92
C GLY A 406 38.15 6.90 2.67
N GLN A 407 37.27 6.89 1.67
CA GLN A 407 37.39 7.76 0.50
C GLN A 407 36.31 8.85 0.47
N ARG A 408 35.12 8.58 1.00
CA ARG A 408 34.04 9.56 1.13
C ARG A 408 33.30 9.36 2.44
N ALA A 409 32.99 10.48 3.08
CA ALA A 409 32.15 10.50 4.26
C ALA A 409 31.23 11.73 4.23
N VAL A 410 29.97 11.52 4.57
CA VAL A 410 28.94 12.57 4.52
C VAL A 410 28.36 12.85 5.88
N ASP A 411 28.11 14.12 6.16
CA ASP A 411 27.25 14.54 7.25
C ASP A 411 25.85 14.77 6.70
N ILE A 412 24.85 14.19 7.36
CA ILE A 412 23.44 14.39 7.01
C ILE A 412 22.83 15.32 8.05
N HIS A 413 22.15 16.36 7.58
CA HIS A 413 21.49 17.36 8.42
C HIS A 413 19.99 17.37 8.19
N ASN A 414 19.24 17.45 9.28
CA ASN A 414 17.78 17.56 9.33
C ASN A 414 17.42 18.70 10.29
N GLN A 415 16.64 19.70 9.84
CA GLN A 415 16.16 20.83 10.65
C GLN A 415 17.25 21.42 11.55
N HIS A 416 18.45 21.60 10.98
CA HIS A 416 19.67 22.10 11.64
C HIS A 416 20.42 21.12 12.57
N ALA A 417 19.85 19.96 12.89
CA ALA A 417 20.53 18.90 13.63
C ALA A 417 21.33 17.98 12.68
N LYS A 418 22.51 17.54 13.11
CA LYS A 418 23.29 16.53 12.39
C LYS A 418 22.81 15.14 12.82
N ILE A 419 22.28 14.35 11.89
CA ILE A 419 21.68 13.02 12.15
C ILE A 419 22.64 11.87 11.78
N ALA A 420 23.60 12.13 10.91
CA ALA A 420 24.71 11.24 10.63
C ALA A 420 26.00 12.07 10.56
N ASN A 421 27.07 11.55 11.16
CA ASN A 421 28.38 12.20 11.21
C ASN A 421 29.42 11.31 10.54
N ALA A 422 30.09 11.82 9.52
CA ALA A 422 31.10 11.11 8.73
C ALA A 422 30.64 9.72 8.26
N LEU A 423 29.41 9.61 7.74
CA LEU A 423 28.87 8.36 7.21
C LEU A 423 29.62 7.96 5.93
N ASP A 424 30.37 6.87 6.01
CA ASP A 424 31.05 6.23 4.89
C ASP A 424 30.19 5.08 4.35
N ILE A 425 29.58 5.29 3.18
CA ILE A 425 28.68 4.32 2.55
C ILE A 425 29.45 3.08 2.10
N PHE A 426 30.69 3.23 1.61
CA PHE A 426 31.54 2.08 1.28
C PHE A 426 31.80 1.22 2.51
N ALA A 427 32.14 1.83 3.64
CA ALA A 427 32.34 1.10 4.89
C ALA A 427 31.07 0.38 5.35
N ALA A 428 29.90 1.00 5.15
CA ALA A 428 28.63 0.49 5.61
C ALA A 428 28.08 -0.66 4.74
N ALA A 429 28.25 -0.59 3.42
CA ALA A 429 27.59 -1.50 2.47
C ALA A 429 28.51 -2.08 1.38
N GLY A 430 29.67 -1.47 1.12
CA GLY A 430 30.55 -1.81 0.00
C GLY A 430 30.15 -1.12 -1.31
N ALA A 431 30.89 -1.42 -2.38
CA ALA A 431 30.62 -0.88 -3.72
C ALA A 431 29.31 -1.44 -4.29
N ASN A 432 28.60 -0.64 -5.08
CA ASN A 432 27.38 -0.99 -5.81
C ASN A 432 26.39 -1.78 -4.96
N THR A 433 26.23 -1.39 -3.70
CA THR A 433 25.31 -2.03 -2.75
C THR A 433 24.37 -0.98 -2.20
N ALA A 434 23.07 -1.26 -2.25
CA ALA A 434 22.04 -0.38 -1.73
C ALA A 434 22.20 -0.22 -0.22
N TYR A 435 22.22 1.04 0.21
CA TYR A 435 22.25 1.41 1.62
C TYR A 435 21.19 2.46 1.89
N LYS A 436 20.41 2.24 2.95
CA LYS A 436 19.39 3.17 3.41
C LYS A 436 19.75 3.65 4.80
N HIS A 437 19.90 4.97 4.95
CA HIS A 437 19.92 5.59 6.26
C HIS A 437 18.50 6.04 6.60
N ALA A 438 17.87 5.38 7.56
CA ALA A 438 16.51 5.67 7.99
C ALA A 438 16.53 6.36 9.36
N ILE A 439 15.71 7.39 9.51
CA ILE A 439 15.45 8.04 10.80
C ILE A 439 13.96 8.14 11.07
N VAL A 440 13.65 8.29 12.36
CA VAL A 440 12.32 8.65 12.84
C VAL A 440 12.35 10.12 13.21
N PHE A 441 11.44 10.90 12.65
CA PHE A 441 11.37 12.33 12.84
C PHE A 441 9.95 12.75 13.22
N THR A 442 9.78 13.39 14.37
CA THR A 442 8.51 14.03 14.74
C THR A 442 8.56 15.49 14.31
N ALA A 443 7.66 15.89 13.42
CA ALA A 443 7.61 17.26 12.95
C ALA A 443 7.12 18.18 14.07
N VAL A 444 7.86 19.26 14.31
CA VAL A 444 7.47 20.32 15.25
C VAL A 444 6.94 21.54 14.51
N GLU A 445 7.38 21.71 13.27
CA GLU A 445 7.04 22.81 12.37
C GLU A 445 6.41 22.24 11.09
N ASP A 446 5.74 23.10 10.32
CA ASP A 446 5.03 22.76 9.08
C ASP A 446 5.95 22.60 7.88
N VAL A 447 7.19 23.06 8.01
CA VAL A 447 8.23 22.98 6.98
C VAL A 447 9.42 22.19 7.49
N TYR A 448 9.77 21.14 6.76
CA TYR A 448 10.94 20.31 6.94
C TYR A 448 12.04 20.63 5.94
N LYS A 449 13.28 20.77 6.43
CA LYS A 449 14.46 21.05 5.63
C LYS A 449 15.52 19.99 5.89
N THR A 450 16.06 19.45 4.82
CA THR A 450 17.16 18.49 4.87
C THR A 450 18.29 18.91 3.95
N GLY A 451 19.51 18.62 4.37
CA GLY A 451 20.72 18.92 3.63
C GLY A 451 21.80 17.88 3.87
N MET A 452 22.79 17.88 3.00
CA MET A 452 23.98 17.05 3.14
C MET A 452 25.22 17.89 2.93
N GLN A 453 26.22 17.67 3.78
CA GLN A 453 27.49 18.36 3.70
C GLN A 453 28.60 17.32 3.71
N THR A 454 29.67 17.57 2.96
CA THR A 454 30.86 16.72 3.07
C THR A 454 31.54 16.99 4.40
N ASN A 455 31.96 15.90 5.05
CA ASN A 455 32.79 16.04 6.23
C ASN A 455 34.22 16.36 5.77
N ALA A 456 34.71 17.55 6.11
CA ALA A 456 36.04 18.02 5.71
C ALA A 456 37.16 17.30 6.49
N VAL A 457 37.29 16.00 6.28
CA VAL A 457 38.47 15.22 6.67
C VAL A 457 39.48 15.34 5.53
N ALA A 458 40.71 15.77 5.84
CA ALA A 458 41.72 16.22 4.87
C ALA A 458 42.23 15.16 3.86
N SER A 459 41.63 13.96 3.81
CA SER A 459 41.97 12.86 2.91
C SER A 459 40.77 12.25 2.17
N PHE A 460 39.55 12.76 2.36
CA PHE A 460 38.34 12.28 1.68
C PHE A 460 37.97 13.17 0.50
N ASP A 461 37.30 12.58 -0.49
CA ASP A 461 36.72 13.29 -1.62
C ASP A 461 35.74 14.37 -1.12
N THR A 462 35.60 15.42 -1.92
CA THR A 462 34.96 16.69 -1.57
C THR A 462 33.49 16.77 -1.94
N HIS A 463 32.90 15.74 -2.58
CA HIS A 463 31.47 15.74 -2.87
C HIS A 463 30.65 14.60 -2.21
N ALA A 464 29.53 14.98 -1.60
CA ALA A 464 28.49 14.06 -1.15
C ALA A 464 27.78 13.49 -2.37
N ALA A 465 27.21 12.29 -2.24
CA ALA A 465 26.39 11.66 -3.27
C ALA A 465 25.16 11.01 -2.64
N ILE A 466 24.00 11.11 -3.28
CA ILE A 466 22.73 10.53 -2.82
C ILE A 466 21.86 10.18 -4.01
N ALA A 467 21.19 9.04 -3.92
CA ALA A 467 20.40 8.48 -4.99
C ALA A 467 18.91 8.84 -4.90
N ALA A 468 18.34 8.73 -3.71
CA ALA A 468 16.92 9.03 -3.49
C ALA A 468 16.65 9.50 -2.07
N PHE A 469 15.45 10.06 -1.87
CA PHE A 469 14.96 10.50 -0.57
C PHE A 469 13.46 10.22 -0.46
N SER A 470 12.99 9.77 0.71
CA SER A 470 11.55 9.62 0.95
C SER A 470 11.13 9.95 2.37
N VAL A 471 9.91 10.44 2.52
CA VAL A 471 9.22 10.68 3.80
C VAL A 471 7.93 9.88 3.82
N ARG A 472 7.68 9.16 4.91
CA ARG A 472 6.46 8.37 5.14
C ARG A 472 5.91 8.65 6.53
N TYR A 473 4.60 8.58 6.72
CA TYR A 473 4.05 8.64 8.07
C TYR A 473 4.55 7.46 8.92
N LEU A 474 4.75 7.72 10.21
CA LEU A 474 4.92 6.69 11.23
C LEU A 474 3.81 6.86 12.26
N ASP A 475 2.86 5.92 12.23
CA ASP A 475 1.78 5.89 13.20
C ASP A 475 2.26 5.12 14.45
N ARG A 476 2.30 5.82 15.60
CA ARG A 476 2.56 5.24 16.92
C ARG A 476 1.29 5.04 17.73
N GLN A 477 0.17 5.61 17.27
CA GLN A 477 -1.11 5.61 17.96
C GLN A 477 -2.07 4.59 17.35
N ALA A 478 -1.59 3.76 16.41
CA ALA A 478 -2.36 2.67 15.84
C ALA A 478 -3.00 1.75 16.90
N TRP A 479 -2.41 1.64 18.10
CA TRP A 479 -2.98 0.86 19.21
C TRP A 479 -3.62 1.69 20.32
N ASP A 480 -3.68 3.02 20.14
CA ASP A 480 -4.58 3.86 20.93
C ASP A 480 -6.02 3.66 20.40
N ASP A 481 -6.97 4.12 21.19
CA ASP A 481 -8.40 4.16 20.86
C ASP A 481 -8.81 5.63 21.05
N ASP A 482 -8.61 6.42 20.00
CA ASP A 482 -8.62 7.89 20.07
C ASP A 482 -10.02 8.44 20.38
N ASP A 483 -11.06 7.75 19.93
CA ASP A 483 -12.46 8.10 20.18
C ASP A 483 -13.08 7.31 21.35
N SER A 484 -12.30 6.42 21.98
CA SER A 484 -12.63 5.68 23.19
C SER A 484 -13.89 4.82 23.04
N ASP A 485 -14.04 4.20 21.87
CA ASP A 485 -15.18 3.37 21.52
C ASP A 485 -14.94 1.87 21.78
N GLY A 486 -13.70 1.49 22.12
CA GLY A 486 -13.27 0.13 22.40
C GLY A 486 -12.53 -0.57 21.26
N VAL A 487 -12.33 0.09 20.12
CA VAL A 487 -11.57 -0.43 18.97
C VAL A 487 -10.34 0.43 18.72
N PHE A 488 -9.18 -0.22 18.61
CA PHE A 488 -7.92 0.49 18.41
C PHE A 488 -7.85 1.10 17.01
N ASN A 489 -7.30 2.30 16.88
CA ASN A 489 -7.11 3.07 15.63
C ASN A 489 -6.65 2.23 14.41
N PHE A 490 -5.85 1.18 14.64
CA PHE A 490 -5.38 0.22 13.63
C PHE A 490 -6.53 -0.61 13.03
N ASP A 491 -7.38 -1.16 13.90
CA ASP A 491 -8.53 -1.98 13.52
C ASP A 491 -9.78 -1.11 13.26
N ASP A 492 -9.82 0.06 13.88
CA ASP A 492 -10.87 1.05 13.80
C ASP A 492 -10.92 1.69 12.40
N LYS A 493 -12.13 1.76 11.86
CA LYS A 493 -12.47 2.27 10.54
C LYS A 493 -13.39 3.50 10.66
N CYS A 494 -13.70 3.90 11.88
CA CYS A 494 -14.70 4.88 12.30
C CYS A 494 -14.17 5.72 13.48
N ALA A 495 -12.95 6.26 13.37
CA ALA A 495 -12.16 6.99 14.40
C ALA A 495 -12.73 8.31 14.96
N SER A 496 -14.05 8.42 15.04
CA SER A 496 -14.78 9.53 15.64
C SER A 496 -16.15 9.09 16.18
N THR A 497 -16.30 7.79 16.47
CA THR A 497 -17.47 7.23 17.12
C THR A 497 -17.61 7.82 18.52
N ALA A 498 -18.86 8.05 18.94
CA ALA A 498 -19.10 8.66 20.24
C ALA A 498 -18.62 7.73 21.37
N VAL A 499 -17.95 8.29 22.37
CA VAL A 499 -17.56 7.58 23.60
C VAL A 499 -18.77 6.84 24.18
N ASP A 500 -18.60 5.57 24.53
CA ASP A 500 -19.63 4.64 25.02
C ASP A 500 -20.68 4.17 24.00
N ALA A 501 -20.52 4.50 22.71
CA ALA A 501 -21.30 3.89 21.65
C ALA A 501 -21.06 2.38 21.62
N ASN A 502 -22.11 1.61 21.32
CA ASN A 502 -21.95 0.18 21.17
C ASN A 502 -21.39 -0.06 19.76
N VAL A 503 -20.12 -0.43 19.60
CA VAL A 503 -19.46 -0.50 18.28
C VAL A 503 -19.23 -1.93 17.78
N ASP A 504 -19.02 -2.09 16.47
CA ASP A 504 -18.57 -3.35 15.87
C ASP A 504 -17.06 -3.56 16.06
N ASP A 505 -16.50 -4.63 15.48
CA ASP A 505 -15.06 -4.95 15.58
C ASP A 505 -14.14 -3.98 14.81
N LYS A 506 -14.73 -2.93 14.21
CA LYS A 506 -14.07 -1.90 13.40
C LYS A 506 -14.36 -0.50 13.92
N GLY A 507 -14.84 -0.36 15.16
CA GLY A 507 -15.07 0.93 15.82
C GLY A 507 -16.29 1.68 15.28
N CYS A 508 -17.19 1.01 14.56
CA CYS A 508 -18.36 1.69 14.01
C CYS A 508 -19.59 1.47 14.89
N GLU A 509 -20.28 2.54 15.29
CA GLU A 509 -21.50 2.49 16.11
C GLU A 509 -22.57 1.56 15.50
N LEU A 510 -22.98 0.57 16.29
CA LEU A 510 -24.07 -0.35 16.03
C LEU A 510 -25.41 0.35 16.32
N PRO A 511 -26.43 0.09 15.49
CA PRO A 511 -27.75 0.72 15.61
C PRO A 511 -28.58 0.30 16.83
#